data_AF-C4M0R7-F1
#
_entry.id   AF-C4M0R7-F1
#
_cell.length_a   1.000
_cell.length_b   1.000
_cell.length_c   1.000
_cell.angle_alpha   90.00
_cell.angle_beta   90.00
_cell.angle_gamma   90.00
#
_symmetry.space_group_name_H-M   'P 1'
#
loop_
_entity.id
_entity.type
_entity.pdbx_description
1 polymer ?
#
loop_
_entity_poly.entity_id
_entity_poly.type
_entity_poly.pdbx_seq_one_letter_code
_entity_poly.pdbx_strand_id
1 'polypeptide(L)'
;MVVKIELSGGLEYDAKTTHFEIEIGNIKTMRDVIHKIKEIQTGLAPIFTEESVIPGIIVLINDADWELVGMLDSEVHDGDVISLISSIHGG
;
A
#
# COMPACT_ATOMS: atom_id res chain seq x y z
N MET A 1 3.12 1.96 -17.17
CA MET A 1 3.59 1.07 -16.10
C MET A 1 2.70 1.30 -14.90
N VAL A 2 2.10 0.25 -14.38
CA VAL A 2 1.10 0.29 -13.31
C VAL A 2 1.47 -0.67 -12.19
N VAL A 3 1.16 -0.29 -10.96
CA VAL A 3 1.20 -1.16 -9.80
C VAL A 3 -0.21 -1.30 -9.27
N LYS A 4 -0.60 -2.52 -8.91
CA LYS A 4 -1.91 -2.81 -8.34
C LYS A 4 -1.85 -2.71 -6.83
N ILE A 5 -2.77 -1.97 -6.23
CA ILE A 5 -2.97 -1.92 -4.78
C ILE A 5 -4.19 -2.77 -4.44
N GLU A 6 -4.02 -3.78 -3.59
CA GLU A 6 -5.09 -4.61 -3.06
C GLU A 6 -5.36 -4.27 -1.60
N LEU A 7 -6.64 -4.23 -1.21
CA LEU A 7 -7.08 -3.82 0.11
C LEU A 7 -7.91 -4.94 0.76
N SER A 8 -7.66 -5.19 2.04
CA SER A 8 -8.40 -6.14 2.84
C SER A 8 -8.41 -5.74 4.33
N GLY A 9 -9.17 -6.46 5.14
CA GLY A 9 -9.27 -6.23 6.58
C GLY A 9 -10.06 -4.98 6.93
N GLY A 10 -10.98 -4.56 6.08
CA GLY A 10 -11.86 -3.42 6.29
C GLY A 10 -11.38 -2.12 5.62
N LEU A 11 -10.14 -2.09 5.12
CA LEU A 11 -9.61 -0.95 4.35
C LEU A 11 -10.39 -0.70 3.06
N GLU A 12 -11.01 -1.74 2.51
CA GLU A 12 -11.89 -1.67 1.34
C GLU A 12 -13.16 -0.84 1.59
N TYR A 13 -13.61 -0.72 2.85
CA TYR A 13 -14.74 0.15 3.20
C TYR A 13 -14.34 1.62 3.22
N ASP A 14 -13.17 1.93 3.78
CA ASP A 14 -12.61 3.28 3.80
C ASP A 14 -12.30 3.78 2.38
N ALA A 15 -11.76 2.88 1.55
CA ALA A 15 -11.41 3.15 0.16
C ALA A 15 -12.59 3.04 -0.83
N LYS A 16 -13.70 2.41 -0.42
CA LYS A 16 -14.87 2.07 -1.24
C LYS A 16 -14.54 1.20 -2.46
N THR A 17 -13.45 0.44 -2.39
CA THR A 17 -13.01 -0.50 -3.42
C THR A 17 -12.12 -1.57 -2.78
N THR A 18 -12.04 -2.75 -3.38
CA THR A 18 -11.09 -3.80 -2.95
C THR A 18 -9.71 -3.66 -3.57
N HIS A 19 -9.59 -2.90 -4.66
CA HIS A 19 -8.32 -2.64 -5.33
C HIS A 19 -8.39 -1.38 -6.19
N PHE A 20 -7.21 -0.87 -6.55
CA PHE A 20 -7.05 0.19 -7.55
C PHE A 20 -5.64 0.13 -8.13
N GLU A 21 -5.40 0.84 -9.23
CA GLU A 21 -4.10 0.87 -9.90
C GLU A 21 -3.46 2.26 -9.76
N ILE A 22 -2.14 2.28 -9.66
CA ILE A 22 -1.33 3.50 -9.65
C ILE A 22 -0.41 3.46 -10.86
N GLU A 23 -0.48 4.50 -11.69
CA GLU A 23 0.53 4.73 -12.72
C GLU A 23 1.85 5.14 -12.07
N ILE A 24 2.89 4.32 -12.25
CA ILE A 24 4.17 4.49 -11.56
C ILE A 24 5.20 5.32 -12.34
N GLY A 25 4.79 6.10 -13.34
CA GLY A 25 5.67 6.85 -14.26
C GLY A 25 7.11 7.12 -13.77
N ASN A 26 7.28 8.00 -12.78
CA ASN A 26 8.56 8.29 -12.12
C ASN A 26 8.68 7.71 -10.69
N ILE A 27 7.68 6.99 -10.21
CA ILE A 27 7.65 6.32 -8.91
C ILE A 27 8.64 5.16 -8.96
N LYS A 28 9.56 5.11 -8.01
CA LYS A 28 10.60 4.08 -7.96
C LYS A 28 10.53 3.21 -6.74
N THR A 29 10.01 3.73 -5.62
CA THR A 29 10.02 3.02 -4.35
C THR A 29 8.64 2.94 -3.70
N MET A 30 8.52 2.08 -2.69
CA MET A 30 7.33 2.02 -1.85
C MET A 30 6.99 3.34 -1.15
N ARG A 31 7.99 4.15 -0.81
CA ARG A 31 7.79 5.50 -0.29
C ARG A 31 7.00 6.37 -1.27
N ASP A 32 7.39 6.34 -2.54
CA ASP A 32 6.71 7.09 -3.59
C ASP A 32 5.28 6.58 -3.80
N VAL A 33 5.08 5.25 -3.75
CA VAL A 33 3.75 4.63 -3.83
C VAL A 33 2.85 5.09 -2.68
N ILE A 34 3.35 5.08 -1.44
CA ILE A 34 2.57 5.52 -0.27
C ILE A 34 2.18 6.99 -0.39
N HIS A 35 3.09 7.86 -0.79
CA HIS A 35 2.75 9.26 -1.07
C HIS A 35 1.64 9.35 -2.11
N LYS A 36 1.72 8.53 -3.17
CA LYS A 36 0.70 8.54 -4.21
C LYS A 36 -0.65 8.03 -3.71
N ILE A 37 -0.68 6.99 -2.87
CA ILE A 37 -1.90 6.50 -2.22
C ILE A 37 -2.54 7.60 -1.38
N LYS A 38 -1.74 8.31 -0.55
CA LYS A 38 -2.24 9.42 0.28
C LYS A 38 -2.90 10.53 -0.55
N GLU A 39 -2.39 10.80 -1.76
CA GLU A 39 -2.95 11.81 -2.68
C GLU A 39 -4.28 11.37 -3.29
N ILE A 40 -4.36 10.13 -3.80
CA ILE A 40 -5.49 9.69 -4.63
C ILE A 40 -6.57 8.95 -3.83
N GLN A 41 -6.22 8.42 -2.66
CA GLN A 41 -7.10 7.64 -1.80
C GLN A 41 -6.99 8.14 -0.35
N THR A 42 -7.53 9.34 -0.11
CA THR A 42 -7.44 10.04 1.18
C THR A 42 -8.06 9.27 2.35
N GLY A 43 -9.00 8.34 2.09
CA GLY A 43 -9.54 7.43 3.10
C GLY A 43 -8.50 6.52 3.74
N LEU A 44 -7.41 6.22 3.02
CA LEU A 44 -6.28 5.43 3.52
C LEU A 44 -5.17 6.30 4.14
N ALA A 45 -5.23 7.62 4.04
CA ALA A 45 -4.19 8.48 4.62
C ALA A 45 -3.89 8.22 6.12
N PRO A 46 -4.88 7.91 6.99
CA PRO A 46 -4.63 7.67 8.41
C PRO A 46 -3.80 6.42 8.72
N ILE A 47 -3.69 5.46 7.79
CA ILE A 47 -2.94 4.21 8.04
C ILE A 47 -1.44 4.35 7.78
N PHE A 48 -1.01 5.50 7.26
CA PHE A 48 0.38 5.78 6.93
C PHE A 48 0.96 6.88 7.83
N THR A 49 2.24 6.76 8.14
CA THR A 49 3.03 7.80 8.83
C THR A 49 4.05 8.41 7.85
N GLU A 50 4.92 9.29 8.35
CA GLU A 50 6.06 9.81 7.57
C GLU A 50 7.16 8.75 7.34
N GLU A 51 7.27 7.79 8.26
CA GLU A 51 8.38 6.83 8.30
C GLU A 51 7.95 5.37 8.11
N SER A 52 6.64 5.05 8.08
CA SER A 52 6.13 3.67 7.89
C SER A 52 4.59 3.64 7.69
N VAL A 53 3.98 2.46 7.90
CA VAL A 53 2.55 2.27 8.19
C VAL A 53 2.32 2.19 9.70
N ILE A 54 1.10 2.45 10.16
CA ILE A 54 0.75 2.30 11.58
C ILE A 54 0.74 0.81 12.00
N PRO A 55 0.99 0.50 13.29
CA PRO A 55 0.88 -0.87 13.79
C PRO A 55 -0.50 -1.48 13.49
N GLY A 56 -0.52 -2.76 13.12
CA GLY A 56 -1.76 -3.47 12.75
C GLY A 56 -2.15 -3.34 11.28
N ILE A 57 -1.26 -2.77 10.45
CA ILE A 57 -1.34 -2.86 8.98
C ILE A 57 -0.20 -3.76 8.51
N ILE A 58 -0.55 -4.76 7.71
CA ILE A 58 0.41 -5.64 7.03
C ILE A 58 0.54 -5.14 5.60
N VAL A 59 1.78 -5.04 5.12
CA VAL A 59 2.10 -4.66 3.73
C VAL A 59 2.85 -5.81 3.08
N LEU A 60 2.32 -6.29 1.96
CA LEU A 60 2.96 -7.31 1.14
C LEU A 60 3.31 -6.71 -0.22
N ILE A 61 4.45 -7.09 -0.77
CA ILE A 61 4.86 -6.81 -2.15
C ILE A 61 5.00 -8.15 -2.85
N ASN A 62 4.14 -8.44 -3.83
CA ASN A 62 4.05 -9.73 -4.52
C ASN A 62 4.00 -10.92 -3.54
N ASP A 63 3.09 -10.83 -2.56
CA ASP A 63 2.90 -11.80 -1.47
C ASP A 63 4.09 -11.97 -0.51
N ALA A 64 5.17 -11.23 -0.68
CA ALA A 64 6.31 -11.20 0.24
C ALA A 64 6.13 -10.09 1.28
N ASP A 65 6.48 -10.39 2.54
CA ASP A 65 6.49 -9.40 3.61
C ASP A 65 7.48 -8.28 3.28
N TRP A 66 6.99 -7.04 3.24
CA TRP A 66 7.79 -5.87 2.88
C TRP A 66 8.99 -5.65 3.83
N GLU A 67 8.93 -6.16 5.06
CA GLU A 67 10.02 -6.06 6.04
C GLU A 67 11.26 -6.83 5.58
N LEU A 68 11.08 -7.87 4.76
CA LEU A 68 12.15 -8.69 4.20
C LEU A 68 12.75 -8.13 2.90
N VAL A 69 12.09 -7.15 2.27
CA VAL A 69 12.46 -6.64 0.94
C VAL A 69 12.83 -5.15 0.93
N GLY A 70 12.87 -4.51 2.10
CA GLY A 70 13.39 -3.13 2.25
C GLY A 70 12.35 -2.09 2.64
N MET A 71 11.11 -2.49 2.95
CA MET A 71 10.02 -1.62 3.39
C MET A 71 9.82 -0.43 2.44
N LEU A 72 9.98 0.80 2.92
CA LEU A 72 9.83 2.03 2.15
C LEU A 72 10.84 2.20 1.00
N ASP A 73 12.00 1.57 1.12
CA ASP A 73 13.08 1.68 0.12
C ASP A 73 13.01 0.56 -0.92
N SER A 74 12.06 -0.37 -0.79
CA SER A 74 11.82 -1.42 -1.79
C SER A 74 11.51 -0.79 -3.15
N GLU A 75 12.22 -1.22 -4.19
CA GLU A 75 11.96 -0.80 -5.56
C GLU A 75 10.66 -1.42 -6.08
N VAL A 76 9.87 -0.63 -6.81
CA VAL A 76 8.61 -1.09 -7.42
C VAL A 76 8.73 -1.12 -8.94
N HIS A 77 8.09 -2.12 -9.54
CA HIS A 77 8.16 -2.42 -10.96
C HIS A 77 6.77 -2.50 -11.57
N ASP A 78 6.72 -2.39 -12.90
CA ASP A 78 5.48 -2.56 -13.66
C ASP A 78 4.88 -3.95 -13.41
N GLY A 79 3.60 -3.99 -13.03
CA GLY A 79 2.88 -5.21 -12.72
C GLY A 79 3.00 -5.71 -11.29
N ASP A 80 3.76 -5.05 -10.42
CA ASP A 80 3.82 -5.42 -9.00
C ASP A 80 2.43 -5.30 -8.35
N VAL A 81 2.20 -6.17 -7.36
CA VAL A 81 1.00 -6.16 -6.51
C VAL A 81 1.42 -5.80 -5.09
N ILE A 82 0.79 -4.75 -4.55
CA ILE A 82 0.98 -4.30 -3.18
C ILE A 82 -0.31 -4.55 -2.41
N SER A 83 -0.26 -5.39 -1.39
CA SER A 83 -1.43 -5.72 -0.57
C SER A 83 -1.35 -5.02 0.77
N LEU A 84 -2.38 -4.24 1.10
CA LEU A 84 -2.56 -3.59 2.40
C LEU A 84 -3.67 -4.32 3.15
N ILE A 85 -3.33 -4.88 4.31
CA ILE A 85 -4.27 -5.68 5.11
C ILE A 85 -4.33 -5.10 6.51
N SER A 86 -5.49 -4.64 6.94
CA SER A 86 -5.68 -4.25 8.34
C SER A 86 -5.98 -5.47 9.21
N SER A 87 -5.17 -5.68 10.23
CA SER A 87 -5.42 -6.67 11.29
C SER A 87 -6.17 -6.07 12.49
N ILE A 88 -6.57 -4.80 12.42
CA ILE A 88 -7.21 -4.06 13.54
C ILE A 88 -8.72 -4.28 13.56
N HIS A 89 -9.37 -4.48 12.40
CA HIS A 89 -10.82 -4.64 12.31
C HIS A 89 -11.31 -6.08 12.56
N GLY A 90 -10.50 -6.90 13.23
CA GLY A 90 -10.88 -8.24 13.67
C GLY A 90 -11.57 -8.21 15.03
N GLY A 91 -12.83 -7.73 15.07
CA GLY A 91 -13.69 -7.72 16.26
C GLY A 91 -15.17 -7.67 15.91
#